data_AF-A0A2G9S914-F1
#
_entry.id   AF-A0A2G9S914-F1
#
_cell.length_a   1.000
_cell.length_b   1.000
_cell.length_c   1.000
_cell.angle_alpha   90.00
_cell.angle_beta   90.00
_cell.angle_gamma   90.00
#
_symmetry.space_group_name_H-M   'P 1'
#
loop_
_entity.id
_entity.type
_entity.pdbx_description
1 polymer ?
#
loop_
_entity_poly.entity_id
_entity_poly.type
_entity_poly.pdbx_seq_one_letter_code
_entity_poly.pdbx_strand_id
1 'polypeptide(L)'
;MKTVGQLRYELGIKQKKRKDSLYKPIVRQERHFNPLHIPKALQKALPFKNKPKMMEKKGKTTRDKLRPAVIREPHERKISALLAALGTVKNYKKQKAKAKHRVQRKEFMRSKQKEEEDKLKRQKEARKKLFRTIGQREKKKQKSSLKGSQEFS
;
A
#
# COMPACT_ATOMS: atom_id res chain seq x y z
N MET A 1 -18.27 53.89 0.49
CA MET A 1 -17.16 53.43 1.37
C MET A 1 -16.11 52.77 0.50
N LYS A 2 -14.81 53.08 0.66
CA LYS A 2 -13.73 52.50 -0.16
C LYS A 2 -13.30 51.12 0.35
N THR A 3 -12.83 50.23 -0.52
CA THR A 3 -12.31 48.90 -0.12
C THR A 3 -10.90 48.99 0.45
N VAL A 4 -10.49 47.98 1.24
CA VAL A 4 -9.12 47.90 1.79
C VAL A 4 -8.06 47.91 0.69
N GLY A 5 -8.36 47.31 -0.46
CA GLY A 5 -7.48 47.34 -1.63
C GLY A 5 -7.34 48.74 -2.21
N GLN A 6 -8.46 49.45 -2.41
CA GLN A 6 -8.47 50.83 -2.93
C GLN A 6 -7.74 51.80 -1.99
N LEU A 7 -7.99 51.73 -0.68
CA LEU A 7 -7.31 52.56 0.32
C LEU A 7 -5.80 52.34 0.32
N ARG A 8 -5.34 51.10 0.20
CA ARG A 8 -3.91 50.78 0.13
C ARG A 8 -3.26 51.27 -1.15
N TYR A 9 -3.98 51.23 -2.26
CA TYR A 9 -3.50 51.74 -3.54
C TYR A 9 -3.33 53.27 -3.51
N GLU A 10 -4.35 53.99 -3.04
CA GLU A 10 -4.32 55.46 -2.90
C GLU A 10 -3.22 55.95 -1.95
N LEU A 11 -2.99 55.23 -0.85
CA LEU A 11 -1.94 55.55 0.13
C LEU A 11 -0.55 54.98 -0.24
N GLY A 12 -0.43 54.28 -1.37
CA GLY A 12 0.85 53.65 -1.79
C GLY A 12 1.36 52.54 -0.86
N ILE A 13 0.51 51.95 -0.01
CA ILE A 13 0.89 50.96 1.00
C ILE A 13 0.90 49.55 0.40
N LYS A 14 2.09 48.95 0.27
CA LYS A 14 2.26 47.55 -0.14
C LYS A 14 1.88 46.58 0.98
N GLN A 15 1.11 45.55 0.63
CA GLN A 15 0.77 44.48 1.57
C GLN A 15 1.98 43.58 1.87
N LYS A 16 2.46 43.60 3.12
CA LYS A 16 3.51 42.68 3.60
C LYS A 16 2.91 41.28 3.84
N LYS A 17 3.30 40.29 3.03
CA LYS A 17 2.97 38.87 3.27
C LYS A 17 4.02 38.24 4.19
N ARG A 18 3.59 37.37 5.12
CA ARG A 18 4.51 36.62 6.00
C ARG A 18 5.27 35.57 5.17
N LYS A 19 6.60 35.52 5.30
CA LYS A 19 7.45 34.60 4.53
C LYS A 19 7.19 33.12 4.82
N ASP A 20 6.74 32.80 6.02
CA ASP A 20 6.44 31.41 6.44
C ASP A 20 5.03 30.96 6.07
N SER A 21 4.13 31.90 5.78
CA SER A 21 2.78 31.61 5.27
C SER A 21 2.75 31.32 3.78
N LEU A 22 3.83 31.63 3.06
CA LEU A 22 3.95 31.31 1.65
C LEU A 22 4.25 29.82 1.51
N TYR A 23 3.41 29.10 0.75
CA TYR A 23 3.68 27.71 0.41
C TYR A 23 5.04 27.59 -0.29
N LYS A 24 5.82 26.58 0.13
CA LYS A 24 7.12 26.24 -0.44
C LYS A 24 7.12 24.76 -0.82
N PRO A 25 7.82 24.37 -1.89
CA PRO A 25 7.98 22.97 -2.22
C PRO A 25 8.72 22.25 -1.08
N ILE A 26 8.15 21.18 -0.55
CA ILE A 26 8.74 20.38 0.51
C ILE A 26 9.40 19.15 -0.12
N VAL A 27 10.73 19.12 -0.19
CA VAL A 27 11.50 17.95 -0.62
C VAL A 27 11.68 17.02 0.57
N ARG A 28 10.98 15.88 0.56
CA ARG A 28 11.06 14.89 1.64
C ARG A 28 12.19 13.91 1.37
N GLN A 29 13.08 13.74 2.34
CA GLN A 29 14.08 12.68 2.30
C GLN A 29 13.42 11.31 2.53
N GLU A 30 13.99 10.26 1.95
CA GLU A 30 13.56 8.89 2.21
C GLU A 30 13.82 8.53 3.68
N ARG A 31 12.78 8.09 4.39
CA ARG A 31 12.90 7.70 5.80
C ARG A 31 13.28 6.23 5.88
N HIS A 32 14.50 5.96 6.35
CA HIS A 32 14.91 4.61 6.74
C HIS A 32 14.70 4.43 8.25
N PHE A 33 13.94 3.40 8.63
CA PHE A 33 13.72 3.07 10.04
C PHE A 33 14.84 2.19 10.56
N ASN A 34 15.11 2.32 11.87
CA ASN A 34 16.07 1.45 12.54
C ASN A 34 15.62 -0.02 12.44
N PRO A 35 16.57 -0.97 12.32
CA PRO A 35 16.24 -2.38 12.37
C PRO A 35 15.63 -2.75 13.74
N LEU A 36 14.85 -3.83 13.76
CA LEU A 36 14.24 -4.34 14.99
C LEU A 36 15.32 -4.74 16.01
N HIS A 37 15.28 -4.14 17.20
CA HIS A 37 16.15 -4.50 18.32
C HIS A 37 15.38 -5.35 19.35
N ILE A 38 15.81 -6.59 19.55
CA ILE A 38 15.21 -7.51 20.52
C ILE A 38 16.04 -7.45 21.82
N PRO A 39 15.42 -7.14 22.98
CA PRO A 39 16.14 -7.14 24.24
C PRO A 39 16.78 -8.50 24.55
N LYS A 40 18.00 -8.50 25.12
CA LYS A 40 18.76 -9.73 25.40
C LYS A 40 18.01 -10.68 26.34
N ALA A 41 17.32 -10.15 27.35
CA ALA A 41 16.51 -10.93 28.28
C ALA A 41 15.40 -11.72 27.56
N LEU A 42 14.67 -11.03 26.67
CA LEU A 42 13.63 -11.65 25.84
C LEU A 42 14.25 -12.69 24.89
N GLN A 43 15.33 -12.33 24.20
CA GLN A 43 16.02 -13.24 23.29
C GLN A 43 16.45 -14.54 23.99
N LYS A 44 16.94 -14.48 25.24
CA LYS A 44 17.31 -15.66 26.02
C LYS A 44 16.12 -16.55 26.33
N ALA A 45 14.98 -15.95 26.72
CA ALA A 45 13.73 -16.62 27.09
C ALA A 45 12.96 -17.20 25.89
N LEU A 46 13.27 -16.79 24.65
CA LEU A 46 12.59 -17.33 23.46
C LEU A 46 12.84 -18.84 23.29
N PRO A 47 11.80 -19.63 22.92
CA PRO A 47 11.96 -21.03 22.55
C PRO A 47 12.98 -21.22 21.43
N PHE A 48 13.65 -22.38 21.42
CA PHE A 48 14.74 -22.68 20.47
C PHE A 48 14.39 -22.38 19.01
N LYS A 49 13.19 -22.80 18.56
CA LYS A 49 12.71 -22.59 17.19
C LYS A 49 12.59 -21.11 16.80
N ASN A 50 12.23 -20.24 17.75
CA ASN A 50 11.97 -18.82 17.50
C ASN A 50 13.17 -17.92 17.85
N LYS A 51 14.24 -18.48 18.42
CA LYS A 51 15.44 -17.74 18.80
C LYS A 51 16.19 -17.26 17.53
N PRO A 52 16.42 -15.95 17.35
CA PRO A 52 17.10 -15.43 16.17
C PRO A 52 18.56 -15.86 16.15
N LYS A 53 19.02 -16.38 15.00
CA LYS A 53 20.40 -16.84 14.77
C LYS A 53 21.28 -15.69 14.28
N MET A 54 21.49 -14.71 15.14
CA MET A 54 22.38 -13.58 14.85
C MET A 54 23.83 -14.04 15.03
N MET A 55 24.64 -14.01 13.97
CA MET A 55 26.07 -14.25 14.10
C MET A 55 26.73 -13.05 14.76
N GLU A 56 27.64 -13.30 15.69
CA GLU A 56 28.51 -12.25 16.23
C GLU A 56 29.39 -11.69 15.12
N LYS A 57 29.83 -10.44 15.29
CA LYS A 57 30.81 -9.84 14.38
C LYS A 57 32.04 -10.74 14.37
N LYS A 58 32.54 -11.07 13.17
CA LYS A 58 33.74 -11.90 13.03
C LYS A 58 34.88 -11.23 13.80
N GLY A 59 35.45 -11.97 14.76
CA GLY A 59 36.67 -11.58 15.47
C GLY A 59 37.90 -11.67 14.55
N LYS A 60 39.09 -11.74 15.16
CA LYS A 60 40.34 -11.95 14.41
C LYS A 60 40.26 -13.23 13.57
N THR A 61 40.66 -13.15 12.31
CA THR A 61 40.71 -14.31 11.41
C THR A 61 41.69 -15.33 11.98
N THR A 62 41.24 -16.56 12.21
CA THR A 62 42.11 -17.65 12.65
C THR A 62 43.12 -18.02 11.57
N ARG A 63 44.27 -18.59 11.96
CA ARG A 63 45.37 -18.95 11.05
C ARG A 63 44.88 -19.84 9.89
N ASP A 64 43.98 -20.77 10.14
CA ASP A 64 43.43 -21.68 9.11
C ASP A 64 42.55 -20.98 8.07
N LYS A 65 41.97 -19.82 8.41
CA LYS A 65 41.14 -19.01 7.51
C LYS A 65 41.95 -17.91 6.82
N LEU A 66 43.20 -17.71 7.21
CA LEU A 66 44.08 -16.69 6.66
C LEU A 66 44.56 -17.14 5.28
N ARG A 67 43.83 -16.74 4.25
CA ARG A 67 44.25 -16.90 2.86
C ARG A 67 45.09 -15.68 2.45
N PRO A 68 46.19 -15.87 1.69
CA PRO A 68 46.94 -14.74 1.15
C PRO A 68 46.00 -13.86 0.31
N ALA A 69 45.98 -12.57 0.61
CA ALA A 69 45.13 -11.63 -0.10
C ALA A 69 45.70 -11.38 -1.50
N VAL A 70 45.04 -11.92 -2.53
CA VAL A 70 45.39 -11.61 -3.92
C VAL A 70 44.92 -10.19 -4.23
N ILE A 71 45.87 -9.28 -4.38
CA ILE A 71 45.60 -7.90 -4.77
C ILE A 71 45.31 -7.89 -6.26
N ARG A 72 44.13 -7.41 -6.63
CA ARG A 72 43.72 -7.27 -8.03
C ARG A 72 44.54 -6.19 -8.74
N GLU A 73 44.84 -6.44 -10.00
CA GLU A 73 45.47 -5.44 -10.86
C GLU A 73 44.54 -4.24 -11.11
N PRO A 74 45.08 -3.06 -11.49
CA PRO A 74 44.26 -1.88 -11.75
C PRO A 74 43.15 -2.10 -12.78
N HIS A 75 43.40 -2.90 -13.82
CA HIS A 75 42.41 -3.21 -14.85
C HIS A 75 41.27 -4.09 -14.31
N GLU A 76 41.60 -5.15 -13.58
CA GLU A 76 40.61 -6.02 -12.94
C GLU A 76 39.74 -5.27 -11.93
N ARG A 77 40.32 -4.31 -11.19
CA ARG A 77 39.57 -3.42 -10.29
C ARG A 77 38.56 -2.58 -11.05
N LYS A 78 38.94 -2.03 -12.22
CA LYS A 78 38.02 -1.27 -13.09
C LYS A 78 36.89 -2.15 -13.62
N ILE A 79 37.19 -3.37 -14.08
CA ILE A 79 36.17 -4.33 -14.53
C ILE A 79 35.21 -4.67 -13.38
N SER A 80 35.75 -5.00 -12.20
CA SER A 80 34.94 -5.35 -11.04
C SER A 80 34.00 -4.21 -10.62
N ALA A 81 34.50 -2.97 -10.63
CA ALA A 81 33.70 -1.78 -10.35
C ALA A 81 32.59 -1.58 -11.40
N LEU A 82 32.91 -1.77 -12.68
CA LEU A 82 31.93 -1.71 -13.76
C LEU A 82 30.81 -2.75 -13.59
N LEU A 83 31.18 -4.01 -13.31
CA LEU A 83 30.21 -5.09 -13.09
C LEU A 83 29.32 -4.81 -11.88
N ALA A 84 29.88 -4.29 -10.79
CA ALA A 84 29.11 -3.88 -9.62
C ALA A 84 28.11 -2.76 -9.96
N ALA A 85 28.56 -1.73 -10.67
CA ALA A 85 27.71 -0.62 -11.11
C ALA A 85 26.57 -1.10 -12.01
N LEU A 86 26.84 -1.95 -13.01
CA LEU A 86 25.82 -2.54 -13.87
C LEU A 86 24.80 -3.36 -13.06
N GLY A 87 25.27 -4.14 -12.07
CA GLY A 87 24.41 -4.86 -11.14
C GLY A 87 23.48 -3.96 -10.34
N THR A 88 23.99 -2.84 -9.81
CA THR A 88 23.16 -1.85 -9.07
C THR A 88 22.09 -1.23 -9.96
N VAL A 89 22.44 -0.81 -11.18
CA VAL A 89 21.49 -0.22 -12.15
C VAL A 89 20.40 -1.22 -12.52
N LYS A 90 20.77 -2.47 -12.80
CA LYS A 90 19.81 -3.54 -13.11
C LYS A 90 18.83 -3.77 -11.95
N ASN A 91 19.35 -3.86 -10.72
CA ASN A 91 18.54 -4.06 -9.52
C ASN A 91 17.59 -2.89 -9.28
N TYR A 92 18.06 -1.64 -9.45
CA TYR A 92 17.22 -0.45 -9.36
C TYR A 92 16.09 -0.47 -10.40
N LYS A 93 16.40 -0.73 -11.67
CA LYS A 93 15.38 -0.83 -12.74
C LYS A 93 14.34 -1.91 -12.43
N LYS A 94 14.77 -3.08 -11.96
CA LYS A 94 13.87 -4.17 -11.55
C LYS A 94 12.97 -3.78 -10.38
N GLN A 95 13.49 -3.10 -9.37
CA GLN A 95 12.69 -2.61 -8.24
C GLN A 95 11.67 -1.56 -8.68
N LYS A 96 12.07 -0.59 -9.52
CA LYS A 96 11.18 0.43 -10.08
C LYS A 96 10.03 -0.18 -10.89
N ALA A 97 10.33 -1.17 -11.76
CA ALA A 97 9.31 -1.89 -12.53
C ALA A 97 8.33 -2.65 -11.62
N LYS A 98 8.84 -3.35 -10.59
CA LYS A 98 7.99 -4.04 -9.59
C LYS A 98 7.09 -3.07 -8.83
N ALA A 99 7.60 -1.90 -8.44
CA ALA A 99 6.82 -0.89 -7.74
C ALA A 99 5.68 -0.35 -8.63
N LYS A 100 5.97 -0.03 -9.90
CA LYS A 100 4.95 0.39 -10.88
C LYS A 100 3.87 -0.68 -11.07
N HIS A 101 4.27 -1.93 -11.28
CA HIS A 101 3.34 -3.04 -11.45
C HIS A 101 2.46 -3.26 -10.20
N ARG A 102 3.01 -3.10 -9.00
CA ARG A 102 2.24 -3.20 -7.74
C ARG A 102 1.17 -2.12 -7.63
N VAL A 103 1.45 -0.88 -8.07
CA VAL A 103 0.47 0.21 -8.10
C VAL A 103 -0.66 -0.13 -9.08
N GLN A 104 -0.31 -0.48 -10.32
CA GLN A 104 -1.29 -0.86 -11.35
C GLN A 104 -2.17 -2.05 -10.90
N ARG A 105 -1.57 -3.08 -10.32
CA ARG A 105 -2.31 -4.23 -9.79
C ARG A 105 -3.25 -3.82 -8.65
N LYS A 106 -2.83 -2.91 -7.76
CA LYS A 106 -3.69 -2.41 -6.67
C LYS A 106 -4.91 -1.66 -7.23
N GLU A 107 -4.71 -0.82 -8.23
CA GLU A 107 -5.79 -0.09 -8.90
C GLU A 107 -6.77 -1.04 -9.60
N PHE A 108 -6.25 -2.00 -10.36
CA PHE A 108 -7.05 -3.04 -11.00
C PHE A 108 -7.84 -3.89 -9.99
N MET A 109 -7.21 -4.30 -8.89
CA MET A 109 -7.92 -5.05 -7.85
C MET A 109 -9.03 -4.22 -7.22
N ARG A 110 -8.83 -2.91 -7.04
CA ARG A 110 -9.86 -2.00 -6.51
C ARG A 110 -11.03 -1.85 -7.48
N SER A 111 -10.79 -1.72 -8.78
CA SER A 111 -11.88 -1.65 -9.77
C SER A 111 -12.65 -2.97 -9.83
N LYS A 112 -11.93 -4.09 -9.84
CA LYS A 112 -12.54 -5.44 -9.87
C LYS A 112 -13.38 -5.72 -8.62
N GLN A 113 -12.92 -5.29 -7.44
CA GLN A 113 -13.71 -5.41 -6.20
C GLN A 113 -15.02 -4.62 -6.27
N LYS A 114 -15.00 -3.38 -6.78
CA LYS A 114 -16.22 -2.58 -6.96
C LYS A 114 -17.20 -3.24 -7.92
N GLU A 115 -16.70 -3.77 -9.03
CA GLU A 115 -17.53 -4.47 -10.02
C GLU A 115 -18.21 -5.72 -9.43
N GLU A 116 -17.46 -6.52 -8.66
CA GLU A 116 -18.01 -7.69 -7.97
C GLU A 116 -19.04 -7.29 -6.90
N GLU A 117 -18.78 -6.24 -6.13
CA GLU A 117 -19.75 -5.70 -5.16
C GLU A 117 -21.06 -5.26 -5.83
N ASP A 118 -20.97 -4.57 -6.97
CA ASP A 118 -22.14 -4.12 -7.70
C ASP A 118 -22.89 -5.29 -8.36
N LYS A 119 -22.17 -6.29 -8.87
CA LYS A 119 -22.77 -7.54 -9.36
C LYS A 119 -23.51 -8.28 -8.25
N LEU A 120 -22.91 -8.39 -7.06
CA LEU A 120 -23.53 -8.99 -5.88
C LEU A 120 -24.79 -8.22 -5.43
N LYS A 121 -24.76 -6.88 -5.45
CA LYS A 121 -25.96 -6.05 -5.16
C LYS A 121 -27.08 -6.33 -6.17
N ARG A 122 -26.78 -6.33 -7.48
CA ARG A 122 -27.75 -6.65 -8.54
C ARG A 122 -28.35 -8.04 -8.35
N GLN A 123 -27.52 -9.05 -8.03
CA GLN A 123 -28.00 -10.42 -7.77
C GLN A 123 -28.91 -10.47 -6.53
N LYS A 124 -28.56 -9.79 -5.44
CA LYS A 124 -29.40 -9.70 -4.23
C LYS A 124 -30.75 -9.05 -4.51
N GLU A 125 -30.76 -7.95 -5.26
CA GLU A 125 -31.99 -7.25 -5.66
C GLU A 125 -32.88 -8.12 -6.57
N ALA A 126 -32.28 -8.77 -7.57
CA ALA A 126 -32.99 -9.69 -8.47
C ALA A 126 -33.60 -10.86 -7.68
N ARG A 127 -32.83 -11.47 -6.78
CA ARG A 127 -33.30 -12.55 -5.90
C ARG A 127 -34.46 -12.07 -5.02
N LYS A 128 -34.33 -10.90 -4.39
CA LYS A 128 -35.40 -10.30 -3.55
C LYS A 128 -36.69 -10.06 -4.36
N LYS A 129 -36.58 -9.55 -5.59
CA LYS A 129 -37.72 -9.34 -6.50
C LYS A 129 -38.39 -10.66 -6.87
N LEU A 130 -37.63 -11.69 -7.21
CA LEU A 130 -38.13 -13.03 -7.54
C LEU A 130 -38.93 -13.65 -6.38
N PHE A 131 -38.37 -13.68 -5.17
CA PHE A 131 -39.09 -14.23 -4.02
C PHE A 131 -40.33 -13.40 -3.64
N ARG A 132 -40.29 -12.08 -3.85
CA ARG A 132 -41.46 -11.21 -3.65
C ARG A 132 -42.60 -11.57 -4.60
N THR A 133 -42.32 -11.80 -5.89
CA THR A 133 -43.36 -12.16 -6.87
C THR A 133 -43.91 -13.57 -6.64
N ILE A 134 -43.06 -14.54 -6.27
CA ILE A 134 -43.48 -15.90 -5.89
C ILE A 134 -44.41 -15.85 -4.68
N GLY A 135 -44.00 -15.19 -3.59
CA GLY A 135 -44.83 -15.09 -2.38
C GLY A 135 -46.15 -14.35 -2.60
N GLN A 136 -46.20 -13.33 -3.48
CA GLN A 136 -47.46 -12.69 -3.87
C GLN A 136 -48.36 -13.62 -4.69
N ARG A 137 -47.80 -14.40 -5.62
CA ARG A 137 -48.56 -15.40 -6.40
C ARG A 137 -49.12 -16.50 -5.50
N GLU A 138 -48.33 -17.01 -4.56
CA GLU A 138 -48.78 -18.01 -3.59
C GLU A 138 -49.90 -17.47 -2.69
N LYS A 139 -49.76 -16.26 -2.15
CA LYS A 139 -50.84 -15.61 -1.38
C LYS A 139 -52.12 -15.43 -2.19
N LYS A 140 -52.03 -15.07 -3.47
CA LYS A 140 -53.19 -14.98 -4.37
C LYS A 140 -53.83 -16.36 -4.58
N LYS A 141 -53.03 -17.40 -4.85
CA LYS A 141 -53.52 -18.79 -4.98
C LYS A 141 -54.24 -19.28 -3.72
N GLN A 142 -53.67 -19.02 -2.53
CA GLN A 142 -54.29 -19.39 -1.26
C GLN A 142 -55.61 -18.64 -1.01
N LYS A 143 -55.67 -17.34 -1.32
CA LYS A 143 -56.92 -16.57 -1.22
C LYS A 143 -57.99 -17.03 -2.22
N SER A 144 -57.61 -17.47 -3.41
CA SER A 144 -58.56 -18.03 -4.39
C SER A 144 -59.05 -19.42 -4.01
N SER A 145 -58.21 -20.26 -3.39
CA SER A 145 -58.63 -21.61 -2.94
C SER A 145 -59.52 -21.57 -1.70
N LEU A 146 -59.43 -20.53 -0.86
CA LEU A 146 -60.31 -20.30 0.29
C LEU A 146 -61.66 -19.64 -0.05
N LYS A 147 -61.89 -19.22 -1.31
CA LYS A 147 -63.13 -18.55 -1.74
C LYS A 147 -64.18 -19.51 -2.34
N GLY A 148 -63.99 -20.83 -2.16
CA GLY A 148 -64.83 -21.88 -2.77
C GLY A 148 -65.81 -22.58 -1.82
N SER A 149 -66.13 -22.02 -0.66
CA SER A 149 -67.09 -22.62 0.28
C SER A 149 -67.96 -21.58 0.99
N GLN A 150 -68.74 -20.79 0.25
CA GLN A 150 -69.91 -20.12 0.79
C GLN A 150 -71.11 -20.37 -0.12
N GLU A 151 -72.17 -20.90 0.51
CA GLU A 151 -73.55 -21.17 0.03
C GLU A 151 -73.68 -22.44 -0.84
N PHE A 152 -74.50 -23.44 -0.48
CA PHE A 152 -75.93 -23.37 -0.18
C PHE A 152 -76.38 -24.21 1.05
N SER A 153 -77.26 -23.64 1.87
CA SER A 153 -78.17 -24.31 2.83
C SER A 153 -79.59 -23.87 2.54
#